data_AF-A0A6M3LMD4-F1
#
_entry.id   AF-A0A6M3LMD4-F1
#
_cell.length_a   1.000
_cell.length_b   1.000
_cell.length_c   1.000
_cell.angle_alpha   90.00
_cell.angle_beta   90.00
_cell.angle_gamma   90.00
#
_symmetry.space_group_name_H-M   'P 1'
#
loop_
_entity.id
_entity.type
_entity.pdbx_description
1 polymer ?
#
loop_
_entity_poly.entity_id
_entity_poly.type
_entity_poly.pdbx_seq_one_letter_code
_entity_poly.pdbx_strand_id
1 'polypeptide(L)'
;MPGIDAYTKLMLHCDGSDESTTIPDSSTENPKGNATVVGTAQLDTAQKKFSTASLLLDGNSDYIYFDDSADWHFGTGNFTIDFWVRFNSVASNQSFVSQKDADNLSDLYLYWYTSNNLYFAVYDSGSYVGRFSCSWTPVADTWYHIAVVRSSTTCYIFIAGVSQSVSVLSAFGTLPDLSEPLVIGAAPARYGGIFLNGWIDELRISKGIARWTSNFTPPADEYDINLDSSNFSAINTAESISLLLPSLNISISDSLSITEDISLLLPSSVNISDSLSITEDISLLLPSLNINISDSLSITEDISLLLPS
;
A
#
# COMPACT_ATOMS: atom_id res chain seq x y z
N MET A 1 -4.60 -6.09 10.48
CA MET A 1 -4.70 -6.45 9.04
C MET A 1 -3.29 -6.44 8.44
N PRO A 2 -2.99 -6.95 7.24
CA PRO A 2 -1.68 -6.67 6.63
C PRO A 2 -1.71 -5.22 6.13
N GLY A 3 -1.42 -4.25 6.99
CA GLY A 3 -1.41 -2.82 6.69
C GLY A 3 -0.02 -2.34 6.28
N ILE A 4 0.20 -1.04 6.34
CA ILE A 4 1.53 -0.43 6.24
C ILE A 4 2.26 -0.67 7.58
N ASP A 5 3.47 -1.21 7.50
CA ASP A 5 4.31 -1.55 8.65
C ASP A 5 5.80 -1.37 8.31
N ALA A 6 6.69 -1.65 9.26
CA ALA A 6 8.13 -1.46 9.09
C ALA A 6 8.77 -2.30 7.96
N TYR A 7 8.08 -3.34 7.49
CA TYR A 7 8.52 -4.14 6.35
C TYR A 7 8.10 -3.54 5.01
N THR A 8 7.11 -2.65 4.99
CA THR A 8 6.67 -1.93 3.79
C THR A 8 7.73 -0.92 3.36
N LYS A 9 8.29 -1.12 2.17
CA LYS A 9 9.35 -0.28 1.58
C LYS A 9 8.89 0.61 0.44
N LEU A 10 7.70 0.31 -0.10
CA LEU A 10 6.99 1.13 -1.06
C LEU A 10 5.50 0.87 -0.84
N MET A 11 4.71 1.93 -0.77
CA MET A 11 3.26 1.87 -0.73
C MET A 11 2.65 2.91 -1.67
N LEU A 12 1.97 2.46 -2.72
CA LEU A 12 1.28 3.31 -3.67
C LEU A 12 -0.22 3.11 -3.53
N HIS A 13 -0.89 4.04 -2.84
CA HIS A 13 -2.35 4.12 -2.84
C HIS A 13 -2.90 4.56 -4.20
N CYS A 14 -2.11 5.29 -4.99
CA CYS A 14 -2.55 5.88 -6.25
C CYS A 14 -3.79 6.78 -6.12
N ASP A 15 -3.96 7.39 -4.94
CA ASP A 15 -5.01 8.33 -4.64
C ASP A 15 -4.69 9.75 -5.08
N GLY A 16 -5.72 10.48 -5.50
CA GLY A 16 -5.60 11.86 -5.94
C GLY A 16 -6.72 12.32 -6.86
N SER A 17 -6.52 13.50 -7.45
CA SER A 17 -7.41 14.01 -8.50
C SER A 17 -7.15 13.33 -9.83
N ASP A 18 -8.17 13.33 -10.69
CA ASP A 18 -8.06 12.90 -12.08
C ASP A 18 -6.91 13.64 -12.79
N GLU A 19 -6.22 12.94 -13.68
CA GLU A 19 -5.07 13.42 -14.46
C GLU A 19 -3.84 13.85 -13.62
N SER A 20 -3.83 13.57 -12.30
CA SER A 20 -2.67 13.88 -11.46
C SER A 20 -1.46 13.03 -11.84
N THR A 21 -0.28 13.67 -11.88
CA THR A 21 1.03 13.01 -11.99
C THR A 21 1.78 12.97 -10.65
N THR A 22 1.13 13.41 -9.57
CA THR A 22 1.67 13.32 -8.20
C THR A 22 1.24 12.00 -7.60
N ILE A 23 2.18 11.05 -7.52
CA ILE A 23 1.92 9.68 -7.05
C ILE A 23 2.88 9.39 -5.89
N PRO A 24 2.47 9.65 -4.64
CA PRO A 24 3.36 9.55 -3.48
C PRO A 24 3.58 8.11 -3.03
N ASP A 25 4.81 7.80 -2.61
CA ASP A 25 5.10 6.68 -1.73
C ASP A 25 4.62 6.99 -0.31
N SER A 26 3.64 6.22 0.14
CA SER A 26 2.98 6.33 1.44
C SER A 26 3.55 5.37 2.48
N SER A 27 4.71 4.74 2.21
CA SER A 27 5.40 3.93 3.20
C SER A 27 5.88 4.78 4.39
N THR A 28 5.88 4.21 5.60
CA THR A 28 6.22 4.94 6.82
C THR A 28 7.73 4.99 7.09
N GLU A 29 8.47 3.99 6.62
CA GLU A 29 9.90 3.85 6.88
C GLU A 29 10.73 4.24 5.65
N ASN A 30 11.30 5.45 5.69
CA ASN A 30 12.14 6.01 4.62
C ASN A 30 11.42 6.11 3.25
N PRO A 31 10.31 6.88 3.16
CA PRO A 31 9.55 7.02 1.93
C PRO A 31 10.37 7.61 0.78
N LYS A 32 10.09 7.18 -0.44
CA LYS A 32 10.82 7.56 -1.66
C LYS A 32 10.33 8.86 -2.31
N GLY A 33 9.38 9.54 -1.68
CA GLY A 33 8.75 10.74 -2.24
C GLY A 33 7.75 10.38 -3.34
N ASN A 34 7.63 11.23 -4.36
CA ASN A 34 6.73 10.97 -5.49
C ASN A 34 7.42 10.14 -6.57
N ALA A 35 6.68 9.24 -7.20
CA ALA A 35 7.14 8.53 -8.38
C ALA A 35 7.44 9.53 -9.51
N THR A 36 8.46 9.24 -10.31
CA THR A 36 8.65 9.94 -11.58
C THR A 36 7.76 9.33 -12.64
N VAL A 37 6.94 10.16 -13.28
CA VAL A 37 6.00 9.78 -14.33
C VAL A 37 6.66 9.82 -15.71
N VAL A 38 6.43 8.78 -16.52
CA VAL A 38 6.87 8.72 -17.91
C VAL A 38 5.67 8.52 -18.84
N GLY A 39 5.74 9.17 -20.01
CA GLY A 39 4.64 9.17 -20.98
C GLY A 39 3.50 10.06 -20.52
N THR A 40 2.28 9.55 -20.63
CA THR A 40 1.03 10.16 -20.18
C THR A 40 0.45 9.46 -18.96
N ALA A 41 1.26 8.66 -18.25
CA ALA A 41 0.80 7.96 -17.04
C ALA A 41 0.26 8.98 -16.02
N GLN A 42 -0.90 8.68 -15.44
CA GLN A 42 -1.59 9.60 -14.55
C GLN A 42 -2.56 8.84 -13.65
N LEU A 43 -3.07 9.51 -12.63
CA LEU A 43 -4.18 9.00 -11.84
C LEU A 43 -5.50 9.15 -12.62
N ASP A 44 -6.33 8.11 -12.57
CA ASP A 44 -7.67 8.07 -13.16
C ASP A 44 -8.71 7.80 -12.09
N THR A 45 -9.72 8.67 -12.02
CA THR A 45 -10.83 8.58 -11.07
C THR A 45 -11.98 7.72 -11.61
N ALA A 46 -12.02 7.44 -12.91
CA ALA A 46 -13.06 6.66 -13.55
C ALA A 46 -12.94 5.16 -13.27
N GLN A 47 -11.72 4.62 -13.22
CA GLN A 47 -11.43 3.28 -12.73
C GLN A 47 -10.55 3.34 -11.50
N LYS A 48 -11.02 2.74 -10.41
CA LYS A 48 -10.29 2.63 -9.15
C LYS A 48 -10.70 1.37 -8.42
N LYS A 49 -9.83 0.84 -7.57
CA LYS A 49 -10.16 -0.25 -6.68
C LYS A 49 -10.63 0.29 -5.34
N PHE A 50 -9.93 1.27 -4.79
CA PHE A 50 -10.27 1.92 -3.51
C PHE A 50 -10.26 3.44 -3.62
N SER A 51 -10.76 4.09 -2.56
CA SER A 51 -10.67 5.54 -2.33
C SER A 51 -11.00 6.41 -3.55
N THR A 52 -10.03 7.15 -4.11
CA THR A 52 -10.27 8.28 -5.02
C THR A 52 -9.86 8.04 -6.46
N ALA A 53 -8.76 7.33 -6.71
CA ALA A 53 -8.22 7.10 -8.06
C ALA A 53 -7.39 5.81 -8.14
N SER A 54 -6.89 5.47 -9.32
CA SER A 54 -5.83 4.48 -9.50
C SER A 54 -4.87 4.90 -10.62
N LEU A 55 -3.69 4.29 -10.69
CA LEU A 55 -2.68 4.61 -11.72
C LEU A 55 -3.10 4.05 -13.08
N LEU A 56 -3.39 4.91 -14.06
CA LEU A 56 -3.69 4.57 -15.45
C LEU A 56 -2.42 4.47 -16.29
N LEU A 57 -2.34 3.40 -17.09
CA LEU A 57 -1.23 3.07 -17.99
C LEU A 57 -1.78 2.62 -19.35
N ASP A 58 -1.26 3.21 -20.44
CA ASP A 58 -1.82 3.11 -21.79
C ASP A 58 -1.46 1.85 -22.59
N GLY A 59 -0.51 1.05 -22.10
CA GLY A 59 -0.01 -0.15 -22.79
C GLY A 59 1.00 0.12 -23.90
N ASN A 60 1.57 1.32 -23.99
CA ASN A 60 2.48 1.71 -25.05
C ASN A 60 3.71 2.48 -24.56
N SER A 61 3.55 3.52 -23.74
CA SER A 61 4.67 4.34 -23.25
C SER A 61 4.65 4.62 -21.76
N ASP A 62 3.53 4.34 -21.10
CA ASP A 62 3.25 4.83 -19.77
C ASP A 62 3.84 3.91 -18.69
N TYR A 63 4.52 4.52 -17.73
CA TYR A 63 5.00 3.89 -16.50
C TYR A 63 5.42 4.95 -15.49
N ILE A 64 5.67 4.48 -14.27
CA ILE A 64 6.30 5.29 -13.22
C ILE A 64 7.55 4.59 -12.71
N TYR A 65 8.47 5.35 -12.11
CA TYR A 65 9.64 4.78 -11.47
C TYR A 65 10.06 5.51 -10.19
N PHE A 66 10.83 4.80 -9.38
CA PHE A 66 11.56 5.33 -8.23
C PHE A 66 13.06 5.07 -8.41
N ASP A 67 13.88 6.08 -8.13
CA ASP A 67 15.34 5.99 -8.19
C ASP A 67 15.87 4.87 -7.30
N ASP A 68 16.93 4.20 -7.75
CA ASP A 68 17.50 3.00 -7.11
C ASP A 68 17.68 3.11 -5.58
N SER A 69 17.44 1.99 -4.89
CA SER A 69 17.45 1.87 -3.45
C SER A 69 17.71 0.45 -2.99
N ALA A 70 18.47 0.32 -1.90
CA ALA A 70 18.68 -0.96 -1.23
C ALA A 70 17.37 -1.62 -0.76
N ASP A 71 16.25 -0.89 -0.70
CA ASP A 71 14.95 -1.38 -0.27
C ASP A 71 14.29 -2.40 -1.22
N TRP A 72 14.69 -2.46 -2.48
CA TRP A 72 14.31 -3.51 -3.44
C TRP A 72 15.46 -4.46 -3.82
N HIS A 73 16.62 -4.32 -3.17
CA HIS A 73 17.62 -5.38 -3.15
C HIS A 73 17.24 -6.46 -2.11
N PHE A 74 16.54 -7.51 -2.57
CA PHE A 74 16.00 -8.55 -1.67
C PHE A 74 17.01 -9.61 -1.20
N GLY A 75 18.10 -9.84 -1.95
CA GLY A 75 19.13 -10.83 -1.61
C GLY A 75 18.56 -12.25 -1.42
N THR A 76 18.80 -12.85 -0.25
CA THR A 76 18.24 -14.16 0.14
C THR A 76 17.00 -14.06 1.04
N GLY A 77 16.59 -12.84 1.40
CA GLY A 77 15.52 -12.59 2.36
C GLY A 77 14.13 -12.88 1.81
N ASN A 78 13.18 -12.98 2.74
CA ASN A 78 11.76 -13.03 2.39
C ASN A 78 11.31 -11.68 1.81
N PHE A 79 10.35 -11.70 0.92
CA PHE A 79 9.70 -10.49 0.43
C PHE A 79 8.28 -10.79 -0.04
N THR A 80 7.48 -9.74 -0.17
CA THR A 80 6.16 -9.76 -0.79
C THR A 80 6.02 -8.56 -1.70
N ILE A 81 5.61 -8.78 -2.95
CA ILE A 81 5.15 -7.73 -3.86
C ILE A 81 3.67 -8.01 -4.10
N ASP A 82 2.79 -7.07 -3.78
CA ASP A 82 1.36 -7.25 -3.94
C ASP A 82 0.65 -5.98 -4.40
N PHE A 83 -0.41 -6.13 -5.18
CA PHE A 83 -1.13 -5.00 -5.80
C PHE A 83 -2.47 -5.46 -6.36
N TRP A 84 -3.36 -4.50 -6.61
CA TRP A 84 -4.53 -4.69 -7.46
C TRP A 84 -4.23 -4.26 -8.89
N VAL A 85 -4.72 -5.02 -9.85
CA VAL A 85 -4.61 -4.70 -11.28
C VAL A 85 -5.94 -4.91 -11.99
N ARG A 86 -6.26 -4.01 -12.92
CA ARG A 86 -7.37 -4.13 -13.87
C ARG A 86 -6.85 -3.91 -15.28
N PHE A 87 -7.13 -4.83 -16.19
CA PHE A 87 -6.69 -4.67 -17.58
C PHE A 87 -7.74 -3.92 -18.40
N ASN A 88 -7.30 -2.98 -19.22
CA ASN A 88 -8.10 -2.44 -20.31
C ASN A 88 -8.08 -3.40 -21.53
N SER A 89 -6.95 -4.08 -21.76
CA SER A 89 -6.82 -5.12 -22.78
C SER A 89 -5.82 -6.19 -22.36
N VAL A 90 -6.11 -7.45 -22.73
CA VAL A 90 -5.23 -8.62 -22.51
C VAL A 90 -4.67 -9.17 -23.83
N ALA A 91 -4.66 -8.35 -24.89
CA ALA A 91 -4.20 -8.75 -26.23
C ALA A 91 -2.67 -8.77 -26.39
N SER A 92 -1.95 -8.13 -25.46
CA SER A 92 -0.48 -8.00 -25.46
C SER A 92 0.08 -8.47 -24.13
N ASN A 93 1.40 -8.74 -24.10
CA ASN A 93 2.11 -9.03 -22.86
C ASN A 93 2.05 -7.80 -21.93
N GLN A 94 2.04 -8.04 -20.62
CA GLN A 94 1.83 -7.01 -19.60
C GLN A 94 2.99 -7.06 -18.60
N SER A 95 3.53 -5.90 -18.24
CA SER A 95 4.55 -5.77 -17.19
C SER A 95 3.99 -5.05 -15.98
N PHE A 96 4.18 -5.61 -14.78
CA PHE A 96 3.67 -5.01 -13.55
C PHE A 96 4.78 -4.31 -12.75
N VAL A 97 5.87 -5.04 -12.49
CA VAL A 97 7.03 -4.53 -11.77
C VAL A 97 8.28 -5.05 -12.47
N SER A 98 9.26 -4.17 -12.71
CA SER A 98 10.57 -4.57 -13.20
C SER A 98 11.70 -3.72 -12.64
N GLN A 99 12.90 -4.27 -12.64
CA GLN A 99 14.15 -3.56 -12.39
C GLN A 99 15.25 -4.26 -13.20
N LYS A 100 16.30 -3.55 -13.55
CA LYS A 100 17.44 -4.11 -14.28
C LYS A 100 18.76 -3.58 -13.72
N ASP A 101 19.85 -4.15 -14.19
CA ASP A 101 21.16 -3.55 -14.00
C ASP A 101 21.55 -2.64 -15.18
N ALA A 102 22.50 -1.74 -14.94
CA ALA A 102 22.96 -0.79 -15.96
C ALA A 102 23.56 -1.49 -17.19
N ASP A 103 24.24 -2.63 -16.98
CA ASP A 103 24.85 -3.41 -18.04
C ASP A 103 23.85 -4.27 -18.86
N ASN A 104 22.59 -4.33 -18.43
CA ASN A 104 21.50 -5.16 -18.99
C ASN A 104 21.79 -6.67 -18.97
N LEU A 105 22.67 -7.13 -18.08
CA LEU A 105 22.96 -8.55 -17.89
C LEU A 105 22.13 -9.19 -16.77
N SER A 106 21.48 -8.38 -15.95
CA SER A 106 20.64 -8.81 -14.82
C SER A 106 19.32 -8.05 -14.78
N ASP A 107 18.23 -8.74 -14.45
CA ASP A 107 16.90 -8.15 -14.31
C ASP A 107 16.00 -8.90 -13.32
N LEU A 108 15.05 -8.19 -12.73
CA LEU A 108 13.93 -8.72 -11.97
C LEU A 108 12.65 -8.30 -12.68
N TYR A 109 11.70 -9.23 -12.82
CA TYR A 109 10.43 -8.90 -13.44
C TYR A 109 9.25 -9.76 -12.99
N LEU A 110 8.08 -9.12 -12.97
CA LEU A 110 6.77 -9.73 -12.76
C LEU A 110 5.86 -9.41 -13.95
N TYR A 111 5.66 -10.36 -14.86
CA TYR A 111 4.96 -10.18 -16.15
C TYR A 111 3.86 -11.21 -16.37
N TRP A 112 2.85 -10.84 -17.14
CA TRP A 112 1.92 -11.79 -17.75
C TRP A 112 2.13 -11.87 -19.27
N TYR A 113 2.28 -13.08 -19.78
CA TYR A 113 2.35 -13.36 -21.22
C TYR A 113 0.98 -13.78 -21.75
N THR A 114 0.69 -13.41 -23.00
CA THR A 114 -0.54 -13.81 -23.73
C THR A 114 -0.67 -15.32 -23.93
N SER A 115 0.37 -16.09 -23.63
CA SER A 115 0.33 -17.55 -23.46
C SER A 115 -0.35 -18.00 -22.16
N ASN A 116 -1.07 -17.13 -21.46
CA ASN A 116 -1.78 -17.37 -20.20
C ASN A 116 -0.88 -17.79 -19.05
N ASN A 117 0.28 -17.15 -18.92
CA ASN A 117 1.21 -17.43 -17.82
C ASN A 117 1.67 -16.14 -17.15
N LEU A 118 1.49 -16.09 -15.83
CA LEU A 118 2.08 -15.09 -14.95
C LEU A 118 3.46 -15.59 -14.51
N TYR A 119 4.48 -14.76 -14.68
CA TYR A 119 5.86 -15.05 -14.34
C TYR A 119 6.37 -14.08 -13.30
N PHE A 120 7.10 -14.62 -12.33
CA PHE A 120 8.10 -13.88 -11.58
C PHE A 120 9.46 -14.48 -11.89
N ALA A 121 10.43 -13.65 -12.28
CA ALA A 121 11.77 -14.13 -12.54
C ALA A 121 12.83 -13.10 -12.19
N VAL A 122 14.01 -13.62 -11.88
CA VAL A 122 15.24 -12.87 -11.66
C VAL A 122 16.34 -13.56 -12.44
N TYR A 123 16.96 -12.79 -13.33
CA TYR A 123 18.10 -13.18 -14.13
C TYR A 123 19.33 -12.46 -13.59
N ASP A 124 20.42 -13.21 -13.46
CA ASP A 124 21.71 -12.68 -13.06
C ASP A 124 22.79 -13.21 -13.99
N SER A 125 23.42 -12.30 -14.73
CA SER A 125 24.68 -12.50 -15.43
C SER A 125 24.79 -13.80 -16.25
N GLY A 126 23.74 -14.16 -17.00
CA GLY A 126 23.75 -15.36 -17.86
C GLY A 126 22.84 -16.50 -17.40
N SER A 127 22.22 -16.40 -16.22
CA SER A 127 21.40 -17.49 -15.67
C SER A 127 20.22 -16.99 -14.84
N TYR A 128 19.17 -17.81 -14.70
CA TYR A 128 18.06 -17.50 -13.80
C TYR A 128 18.41 -17.90 -12.36
N VAL A 129 18.38 -16.92 -11.45
CA VAL A 129 18.50 -17.13 -9.99
C VAL A 129 17.15 -17.12 -9.27
N GLY A 130 16.08 -17.15 -10.05
CA GLY A 130 14.71 -17.42 -9.61
C GLY A 130 13.82 -17.34 -10.84
N ARG A 131 13.03 -18.37 -11.12
CA ARG A 131 12.09 -18.33 -12.25
C ARG A 131 10.89 -19.20 -11.97
N PHE A 132 9.75 -18.56 -11.83
CA PHE A 132 8.51 -19.17 -11.37
C PHE A 132 7.37 -18.74 -12.28
N SER A 133 6.43 -19.65 -12.50
CA SER A 133 5.24 -19.32 -13.26
C SER A 133 4.00 -20.06 -12.78
N CYS A 134 2.84 -19.48 -12.99
CA CYS A 134 1.56 -20.16 -12.88
C CYS A 134 0.68 -19.83 -14.08
N SER A 135 -0.20 -20.77 -14.44
CA SER A 135 -1.21 -20.52 -15.47
C SER A 135 -2.25 -19.53 -14.96
N TRP A 136 -2.55 -18.51 -15.75
CA TRP A 136 -3.57 -17.52 -15.44
C TRP A 136 -4.13 -16.90 -16.72
N THR A 137 -5.45 -16.87 -16.83
CA THR A 137 -6.19 -16.25 -17.94
C THR A 137 -7.02 -15.10 -17.38
N PRO A 138 -6.44 -13.89 -17.24
CA PRO A 138 -7.19 -12.70 -16.87
C PRO A 138 -8.20 -12.35 -17.94
N VAL A 139 -9.28 -11.71 -17.52
CA VAL A 139 -10.23 -11.05 -18.40
C VAL A 139 -10.07 -9.53 -18.22
N ALA A 140 -10.25 -8.78 -19.31
CA ALA A 140 -10.33 -7.34 -19.23
C ALA A 140 -11.47 -6.89 -18.30
N ASP A 141 -11.40 -5.64 -17.87
CA ASP A 141 -12.43 -5.00 -17.07
C ASP A 141 -12.72 -5.64 -15.69
N THR A 142 -11.77 -6.43 -15.19
CA THR A 142 -11.88 -7.10 -13.89
C THR A 142 -10.67 -6.78 -13.02
N TRP A 143 -10.92 -6.41 -11.76
CA TRP A 143 -9.90 -6.21 -10.74
C TRP A 143 -9.42 -7.55 -10.16
N TYR A 144 -8.11 -7.76 -10.15
CA TYR A 144 -7.46 -8.91 -9.51
C TYR A 144 -6.43 -8.42 -8.51
N HIS A 145 -6.42 -9.01 -7.31
CA HIS A 145 -5.27 -8.89 -6.41
C HIS A 145 -4.22 -9.92 -6.78
N ILE A 146 -2.99 -9.49 -6.97
CA ILE A 146 -1.84 -10.36 -7.23
C ILE A 146 -0.87 -10.20 -6.07
N ALA A 147 -0.32 -11.33 -5.59
CA ALA A 147 0.81 -11.29 -4.67
C ALA A 147 1.87 -12.32 -5.09
N VAL A 148 3.13 -11.87 -5.17
CA VAL A 148 4.30 -12.74 -5.29
C VAL A 148 5.05 -12.70 -3.97
N VAL A 149 5.24 -13.88 -3.37
CA VAL A 149 5.83 -14.01 -2.05
C VAL A 149 7.01 -14.97 -2.10
N ARG A 150 8.15 -14.53 -1.58
CA ARG A 150 9.25 -15.43 -1.20
C ARG A 150 9.19 -15.70 0.30
N SER A 151 9.07 -16.98 0.66
CA SER A 151 9.25 -17.47 2.02
C SER A 151 10.37 -18.52 2.04
N SER A 152 11.53 -18.16 2.56
CA SER A 152 12.77 -18.93 2.48
C SER A 152 13.10 -19.27 1.01
N THR A 153 13.02 -20.54 0.63
CA THR A 153 13.28 -21.03 -0.73
C THR A 153 12.01 -21.19 -1.57
N THR A 154 10.83 -20.99 -1.00
CA THR A 154 9.55 -21.18 -1.67
C THR A 154 9.03 -19.87 -2.27
N CYS A 155 8.63 -19.94 -3.54
CA CYS A 155 7.85 -18.90 -4.20
C CYS A 155 6.37 -19.25 -4.13
N TYR A 156 5.55 -18.33 -3.66
CA TYR A 156 4.10 -18.38 -3.77
C TYR A 156 3.64 -17.28 -4.73
N ILE A 157 2.65 -17.62 -5.56
CA ILE A 157 1.91 -16.66 -6.37
C ILE A 157 0.46 -16.79 -5.99
N PHE A 158 -0.17 -15.69 -5.60
CA PHE A 158 -1.58 -15.61 -5.26
C PHE A 158 -2.31 -14.76 -6.28
N ILE A 159 -3.51 -15.20 -6.64
CA ILE A 159 -4.43 -14.47 -7.51
C ILE A 159 -5.78 -14.45 -6.84
N ALA A 160 -6.32 -13.24 -6.59
CA ALA A 160 -7.52 -13.02 -5.79
C ALA A 160 -7.48 -13.76 -4.43
N GLY A 161 -6.30 -13.80 -3.80
CA GLY A 161 -6.09 -14.44 -2.50
C GLY A 161 -5.94 -15.97 -2.52
N VAL A 162 -6.06 -16.60 -3.70
CA VAL A 162 -5.89 -18.05 -3.86
C VAL A 162 -4.47 -18.38 -4.31
N SER A 163 -3.78 -19.23 -3.56
CA SER A 163 -2.45 -19.75 -3.90
C SER A 163 -2.52 -20.58 -5.18
N GLN A 164 -1.72 -20.21 -6.16
CA GLN A 164 -1.62 -20.91 -7.43
C GLN A 164 -0.66 -22.10 -7.35
N SER A 165 -0.84 -23.07 -8.25
CA SER A 165 0.17 -24.10 -8.48
C SER A 165 1.34 -23.52 -9.25
N VAL A 166 2.46 -23.30 -8.55
CA VAL A 166 3.65 -22.67 -9.13
C VAL A 166 4.57 -23.73 -9.76
N SER A 167 4.87 -23.55 -11.04
CA SER A 167 5.95 -24.25 -11.73
C SER A 167 7.28 -23.58 -11.42
N VAL A 168 8.23 -24.36 -10.90
CA VAL A 168 9.59 -23.90 -10.58
C VAL A 168 10.51 -24.20 -11.75
N LEU A 169 10.84 -23.18 -12.54
CA LEU A 169 11.77 -23.29 -13.69
C LEU A 169 13.22 -23.03 -13.27
N SER A 170 13.42 -22.21 -12.24
CA SER A 170 14.67 -22.07 -11.50
C SER A 170 14.33 -21.75 -10.05
N ALA A 171 14.96 -22.45 -9.10
CA ALA A 171 14.78 -22.19 -7.69
C ALA A 171 15.41 -20.84 -7.30
N PHE A 172 15.00 -20.31 -6.15
CA PHE A 172 15.59 -19.09 -5.61
C PHE A 172 17.07 -19.30 -5.24
N GLY A 173 17.93 -18.46 -5.80
CA GLY A 173 19.29 -18.19 -5.34
C GLY A 173 19.39 -16.90 -4.52
N THR A 174 20.55 -16.25 -4.62
CA THR A 174 20.74 -14.87 -4.18
C THR A 174 20.29 -13.94 -5.30
N LEU A 175 19.36 -13.04 -5.01
CA LEU A 175 18.92 -12.04 -5.98
C LEU A 175 19.99 -10.94 -6.03
N PRO A 176 20.43 -10.49 -7.21
CA PRO A 176 21.47 -9.48 -7.34
C PRO A 176 20.98 -8.12 -6.84
N ASP A 177 21.93 -7.25 -6.53
CA ASP A 177 21.69 -5.83 -6.36
C ASP A 177 21.64 -5.18 -7.75
N LEU A 178 20.50 -4.61 -8.12
CA LEU A 178 20.25 -4.07 -9.45
C LEU A 178 20.36 -2.55 -9.38
N SER A 179 21.16 -1.93 -10.25
CA SER A 179 21.51 -0.50 -10.12
C SER A 179 20.57 0.51 -10.81
N GLU A 180 19.60 0.06 -11.61
CA GLU A 180 18.68 0.95 -12.32
C GLU A 180 17.37 1.17 -11.54
N PRO A 181 16.60 2.22 -11.84
CA PRO A 181 15.34 2.51 -11.16
C PRO A 181 14.36 1.34 -11.13
N LEU A 182 13.60 1.25 -10.03
CA LEU A 182 12.45 0.36 -9.92
C LEU A 182 11.30 0.91 -10.78
N VAL A 183 10.83 0.12 -11.74
CA VAL A 183 9.78 0.50 -12.69
C VAL A 183 8.47 -0.22 -12.37
N ILE A 184 7.37 0.54 -12.33
CA ILE A 184 6.01 0.02 -12.17
C ILE A 184 5.25 0.26 -13.48
N GLY A 185 4.61 -0.78 -13.99
CA GLY A 185 3.79 -0.72 -15.20
C GLY A 185 4.52 -0.93 -16.53
N ALA A 186 5.85 -1.13 -16.52
CA ALA A 186 6.59 -1.38 -17.74
C ALA A 186 7.87 -2.20 -17.53
N ALA A 187 8.47 -2.56 -18.65
CA ALA A 187 9.77 -3.19 -18.81
C ALA A 187 10.47 -2.64 -20.06
N PRO A 188 10.84 -1.36 -20.05
CA PRO A 188 11.15 -0.61 -21.26
C PRO A 188 12.38 -1.14 -22.01
N ALA A 189 13.38 -1.68 -21.30
CA ALA A 189 14.61 -2.19 -21.91
C ALA A 189 14.48 -3.62 -22.48
N ARG A 190 13.38 -4.34 -22.21
CA ARG A 190 13.24 -5.76 -22.53
C ARG A 190 12.35 -5.98 -23.75
N TYR A 191 12.85 -6.71 -24.75
CA TYR A 191 12.14 -7.05 -26.00
C TYR A 191 11.51 -5.87 -26.77
N GLY A 192 12.13 -4.69 -26.69
CA GLY A 192 11.58 -3.48 -27.33
C GLY A 192 10.48 -2.78 -26.53
N GLY A 193 10.29 -3.17 -25.26
CA GLY A 193 9.34 -2.57 -24.33
C GLY A 193 8.09 -3.43 -24.15
N ILE A 194 7.74 -3.72 -22.89
CA ILE A 194 6.46 -4.31 -22.51
C ILE A 194 5.82 -3.35 -21.51
N PHE A 195 4.59 -2.95 -21.77
CA PHE A 195 3.87 -1.94 -21.01
C PHE A 195 2.52 -2.49 -20.57
N LEU A 196 2.07 -2.13 -19.38
CA LEU A 196 0.75 -2.46 -18.88
C LEU A 196 -0.30 -1.59 -19.58
N ASN A 197 -1.35 -2.21 -20.10
CA ASN A 197 -2.55 -1.57 -20.58
C ASN A 197 -3.68 -1.73 -19.55
N GLY A 198 -3.80 -0.79 -18.62
CA GLY A 198 -4.76 -0.89 -17.54
C GLY A 198 -4.43 -0.01 -16.33
N TRP A 199 -4.90 -0.46 -15.18
CA TRP A 199 -4.83 0.27 -13.92
C TRP A 199 -4.13 -0.53 -12.82
N ILE A 200 -3.34 0.14 -11.99
CA ILE A 200 -2.75 -0.40 -10.75
C ILE A 200 -3.24 0.41 -9.56
N ASP A 201 -3.60 -0.30 -8.50
CA ASP A 201 -4.04 0.28 -7.23
C ASP A 201 -3.43 -0.52 -6.06
N GLU A 202 -3.21 0.14 -4.91
CA GLU A 202 -2.63 -0.44 -3.69
C GLU A 202 -1.35 -1.28 -3.90
N LEU A 203 -0.37 -0.75 -4.62
CA LEU A 203 0.88 -1.47 -4.84
C LEU A 203 1.78 -1.37 -3.62
N ARG A 204 2.13 -2.52 -3.06
CA ARG A 204 3.03 -2.64 -1.92
C ARG A 204 4.22 -3.53 -2.22
N ILE A 205 5.40 -3.05 -1.86
CA ILE A 205 6.63 -3.86 -1.78
C ILE A 205 7.04 -3.99 -0.32
N SER A 206 7.20 -5.23 0.12
CA SER A 206 7.60 -5.55 1.49
C SER A 206 8.86 -6.39 1.50
N LYS A 207 9.86 -5.97 2.27
CA LYS A 207 11.17 -6.63 2.38
C LYS A 207 11.37 -7.19 3.77
N GLY A 208 11.82 -8.44 3.87
CA GLY A 208 12.05 -9.16 5.12
C GLY A 208 10.87 -10.00 5.60
N ILE A 209 9.72 -9.96 4.92
CA ILE A 209 8.50 -10.66 5.33
C ILE A 209 7.83 -11.40 4.17
N ALA A 210 7.33 -12.60 4.45
CA ALA A 210 6.38 -13.31 3.61
C ALA A 210 4.99 -13.05 4.19
N ARG A 211 4.20 -12.14 3.60
CA ARG A 211 2.90 -11.74 4.18
C ARG A 211 1.89 -12.88 4.14
N TRP A 212 2.00 -13.77 3.15
CA TRP A 212 1.13 -14.94 3.01
C TRP A 212 1.88 -16.17 2.53
N THR A 213 1.57 -17.32 3.14
CA THR A 213 2.06 -18.65 2.75
C THR A 213 0.92 -19.66 2.56
N SER A 214 -0.33 -19.17 2.62
CA SER A 214 -1.55 -19.93 2.38
C SER A 214 -2.65 -18.98 1.87
N ASN A 215 -3.77 -19.52 1.40
CA ASN A 215 -4.88 -18.71 0.89
C ASN A 215 -5.30 -17.65 1.91
N PHE A 216 -5.70 -16.48 1.42
CA PHE A 216 -6.16 -15.37 2.22
C PHE A 216 -7.34 -14.67 1.52
N THR A 217 -8.06 -13.84 2.28
CA THR A 217 -9.02 -12.90 1.69
C THR A 217 -8.24 -11.64 1.31
N PRO A 218 -8.23 -11.23 0.03
CA PRO A 218 -7.59 -9.97 -0.37
C PRO A 218 -8.11 -8.79 0.45
N PRO A 219 -7.31 -7.72 0.61
CA PRO A 219 -7.75 -6.50 1.27
C PRO A 219 -9.08 -6.04 0.70
N ALA A 220 -10.04 -5.75 1.58
CA ALA A 220 -11.36 -5.23 1.21
C ALA A 220 -11.40 -3.69 1.17
N ASP A 221 -10.35 -3.07 1.71
CA ASP A 221 -10.15 -1.63 1.86
C ASP A 221 -8.66 -1.32 1.63
N GLU A 222 -8.34 -0.03 1.56
CA GLU A 222 -6.96 0.47 1.44
C GLU A 222 -6.06 0.00 2.60
N TYR A 223 -4.76 -0.11 2.32
CA TYR A 223 -3.76 -0.44 3.32
C TYR A 223 -3.54 0.72 4.28
N ASP A 224 -4.19 0.69 5.43
CA ASP A 224 -3.90 1.68 6.47
C ASP A 224 -2.63 1.32 7.26
N ILE A 225 -2.04 2.32 7.90
CA ILE A 225 -1.05 2.13 8.96
C ILE A 225 -1.76 1.40 10.10
N ASN A 226 -1.37 0.15 10.40
CA ASN A 226 -1.86 -0.48 11.62
C ASN A 226 -1.23 0.26 12.80
N LEU A 227 -1.93 1.27 13.30
CA LEU A 227 -1.73 1.73 14.66
C LEU A 227 -2.26 0.61 15.54
N ASP A 228 -1.36 -0.26 16.00
CA ASP A 228 -1.68 -1.22 17.02
C ASP A 228 -2.13 -0.45 18.27
N SER A 229 -3.43 -0.27 18.43
CA SER A 229 -4.04 0.42 19.56
C SER A 229 -3.72 -0.27 20.89
N SER A 230 -3.21 -1.52 20.87
CA SER A 230 -2.74 -2.21 22.08
C SER A 230 -1.36 -1.75 22.56
N ASN A 231 -0.58 -1.05 21.72
CA ASN A 231 0.74 -0.49 22.07
C ASN A 231 0.72 0.99 22.46
N PHE A 232 -0.45 1.62 22.61
CA PHE A 232 -0.55 2.88 23.38
C PHE A 232 -0.26 2.68 24.88
N SER A 233 -0.06 1.44 25.34
CA SER A 233 0.22 1.10 26.74
C SER A 233 1.66 1.40 27.21
N ALA A 234 2.55 1.90 26.36
CA ALA A 234 3.91 2.22 26.78
C ALA A 234 4.53 3.42 26.04
N ILE A 235 3.81 4.53 25.94
CA ILE A 235 4.47 5.82 25.72
C ILE A 235 4.95 6.31 27.10
N ASN A 236 6.19 5.95 27.46
CA ASN A 236 6.93 6.70 28.48
C ASN A 236 7.43 8.01 27.85
N THR A 237 6.56 9.01 27.74
CA THR A 237 6.93 10.36 27.30
C THR A 237 7.59 11.12 28.44
N ALA A 238 8.91 11.33 28.35
CA ALA A 238 9.51 12.53 28.92
C ALA A 238 9.50 13.72 27.94
N GLU A 239 9.10 13.54 26.67
CA GLU A 239 9.02 14.63 25.71
C GLU A 239 7.78 14.48 24.82
N SER A 240 7.01 15.56 24.71
CA SER A 240 5.72 15.64 24.03
C SER A 240 5.80 15.22 22.56
N ILE A 241 5.07 14.17 22.18
CA ILE A 241 4.89 13.78 20.78
C ILE A 241 3.57 14.36 20.27
N SER A 242 3.64 15.24 19.28
CA SER A 242 2.46 15.72 18.53
C SER A 242 2.13 14.72 17.41
N LEU A 243 1.09 13.92 17.61
CA LEU A 243 0.56 12.99 16.61
C LEU A 243 -0.54 13.68 15.79
N LEU A 244 -0.38 13.77 14.47
CA LEU A 244 -1.41 14.29 13.55
C LEU A 244 -2.08 13.10 12.86
N LEU A 245 -3.30 12.74 13.30
CA LEU A 245 -4.11 11.72 12.64
C LEU A 245 -5.10 12.43 11.67
N PRO A 246 -5.17 12.04 10.39
CA PRO A 246 -6.02 12.71 9.40
C PRO A 246 -7.52 12.46 9.62
N SER A 247 -7.91 11.40 10.31
CA SER A 247 -9.28 11.22 10.82
C SER A 247 -9.30 10.25 12.01
N LEU A 248 -10.19 10.49 12.98
CA LEU A 248 -10.41 9.61 14.12
C LEU A 248 -11.92 9.38 14.28
N ASN A 249 -12.41 8.27 13.74
CA ASN A 249 -13.79 7.83 13.94
C ASN A 249 -13.86 6.91 15.16
N ILE A 250 -14.22 7.47 16.32
CA ILE A 250 -14.50 6.68 17.52
C ILE A 250 -15.98 6.33 17.52
N SER A 251 -16.31 5.04 17.41
CA SER A 251 -17.66 4.53 17.63
C SER A 251 -17.64 3.65 18.87
N ILE A 252 -18.30 4.09 19.94
CA ILE A 252 -18.35 3.36 21.22
C ILE A 252 -19.80 3.00 21.51
N SER A 253 -20.04 1.74 21.83
CA SER A 253 -21.34 1.18 22.20
C SER A 253 -21.55 1.08 23.71
N ASP A 254 -20.68 1.69 24.52
CA ASP A 254 -20.65 1.64 25.99
C ASP A 254 -20.26 3.02 26.57
N SER A 255 -20.36 3.17 27.90
CA SER A 255 -20.05 4.40 28.65
C SER A 255 -18.58 4.81 28.55
N LEU A 256 -18.32 6.10 28.30
CA LEU A 256 -16.98 6.70 28.24
C LEU A 256 -16.68 7.48 29.53
N SER A 257 -15.61 7.12 30.25
CA SER A 257 -15.07 7.88 31.39
C SER A 257 -13.73 8.51 31.03
N ILE A 258 -13.64 9.84 31.02
CA ILE A 258 -12.39 10.60 30.83
C ILE A 258 -11.90 11.06 32.21
N THR A 259 -10.69 10.66 32.59
CA THR A 259 -10.16 10.84 33.96
C THR A 259 -8.82 11.58 34.00
N GLU A 260 -8.33 12.13 32.89
CA GLU A 260 -7.06 12.87 32.88
C GLU A 260 -7.09 14.10 31.95
N ASP A 261 -6.22 15.07 32.27
CA ASP A 261 -6.01 16.32 31.53
C ASP A 261 -5.50 16.05 30.11
N ILE A 262 -6.36 16.26 29.10
CA ILE A 262 -6.00 16.11 27.69
C ILE A 262 -6.25 17.43 26.96
N SER A 263 -5.18 18.08 26.50
CA SER A 263 -5.26 19.18 25.53
C SER A 263 -5.38 18.60 24.12
N LEU A 264 -6.62 18.36 23.68
CA LEU A 264 -6.94 17.77 22.37
C LEU A 264 -7.36 18.85 21.37
N LEU A 265 -6.68 18.96 20.22
CA LEU A 265 -7.13 19.80 19.10
C LEU A 265 -7.73 18.90 18.02
N LEU A 266 -9.05 18.69 18.06
CA LEU A 266 -9.75 17.87 17.07
C LEU A 266 -10.48 18.76 16.03
N PRO A 267 -10.32 18.49 14.73
CA PRO A 267 -11.27 18.94 13.73
C PRO A 267 -12.42 17.92 13.65
N SER A 268 -13.52 18.22 14.34
CA SER A 268 -14.87 17.67 14.16
C SER A 268 -15.26 16.35 14.86
N SER A 269 -16.52 15.95 14.62
CA SER A 269 -17.59 15.59 15.57
C SER A 269 -17.43 14.32 16.41
N VAL A 270 -17.93 14.37 17.65
CA VAL A 270 -18.10 13.20 18.54
C VAL A 270 -19.58 12.78 18.53
N ASN A 271 -19.86 11.51 18.26
CA ASN A 271 -21.21 10.94 18.26
C ASN A 271 -21.30 9.85 19.34
N ILE A 272 -22.16 10.05 20.35
CA ILE A 272 -22.27 9.16 21.50
C ILE A 272 -23.74 8.74 21.65
N SER A 273 -23.99 7.44 21.67
CA SER A 273 -25.34 6.87 21.78
C SER A 273 -25.79 6.54 23.21
N ASP A 274 -24.94 6.80 24.22
CA ASP A 274 -25.18 6.57 25.65
C ASP A 274 -24.57 7.73 26.48
N SER A 275 -24.52 7.58 27.81
CA SER A 275 -24.12 8.60 28.77
C SER A 275 -22.62 8.97 28.75
N LEU A 276 -22.35 10.25 29.03
CA LEU A 276 -21.02 10.84 29.16
C LEU A 276 -20.89 11.48 30.55
N SER A 277 -19.83 11.14 31.29
CA SER A 277 -19.51 11.73 32.60
C SER A 277 -18.14 12.40 32.59
N ILE A 278 -18.09 13.66 33.01
CA ILE A 278 -16.87 14.49 33.09
C ILE A 278 -16.70 14.91 34.56
N THR A 279 -15.51 14.69 35.13
CA THR A 279 -15.29 14.82 36.59
C THR A 279 -14.19 15.81 36.98
N GLU A 280 -13.48 16.45 36.05
CA GLU A 280 -12.43 17.44 36.37
C GLU A 280 -12.41 18.62 35.35
N ASP A 281 -11.73 19.72 35.71
CA ASP A 281 -11.70 21.00 35.01
C ASP A 281 -11.06 20.92 33.61
N ILE A 282 -11.87 21.08 32.55
CA ILE A 282 -11.38 21.05 31.16
C ILE A 282 -11.31 22.47 30.58
N SER A 283 -10.13 22.88 30.09
CA SER A 283 -9.97 24.06 29.23
C SER A 283 -10.02 23.65 27.76
N LEU A 284 -11.18 23.77 27.13
CA LEU A 284 -11.43 23.34 25.75
C LEU A 284 -11.47 24.53 24.78
N LEU A 285 -10.61 24.53 23.74
CA LEU A 285 -10.65 25.52 22.66
C LEU A 285 -11.10 24.84 21.36
N LEU A 286 -12.32 25.15 20.90
CA LEU A 286 -12.88 24.59 19.67
C LEU A 286 -13.25 25.71 18.69
N PRO A 287 -12.88 25.59 17.40
CA PRO A 287 -13.35 26.53 16.37
C PRO A 287 -14.85 26.35 16.08
N SER A 288 -15.40 25.16 16.29
CA SER A 288 -16.84 24.91 16.43
C SER A 288 -17.07 23.56 17.13
N LEU A 289 -18.13 23.47 17.95
CA LEU A 289 -18.47 22.26 18.72
C LEU A 289 -19.87 21.77 18.33
N ASN A 290 -19.96 20.59 17.73
CA ASN A 290 -21.23 19.89 17.49
C ASN A 290 -21.24 18.60 18.32
N ILE A 291 -21.98 18.61 19.43
CA ILE A 291 -22.22 17.44 20.28
C ILE A 291 -23.63 16.93 19.98
N ASN A 292 -23.75 15.69 19.54
CA ASN A 292 -25.03 15.01 19.39
C ASN A 292 -25.09 13.88 20.43
N ILE A 293 -25.91 14.06 21.47
CA ILE A 293 -26.12 13.08 22.54
C ILE A 293 -27.60 12.72 22.55
N SER A 294 -27.90 11.43 22.51
CA SER A 294 -29.28 10.91 22.58
C SER A 294 -29.81 10.67 24.01
N ASP A 295 -28.93 10.66 25.02
CA ASP A 295 -29.26 10.37 26.44
C ASP A 295 -28.69 11.42 27.44
N SER A 296 -28.72 11.14 28.75
CA SER A 296 -28.40 12.11 29.80
C SER A 296 -26.91 12.48 29.88
N LEU A 297 -26.62 13.78 30.00
CA LEU A 297 -25.30 14.36 30.26
C LEU A 297 -25.25 14.89 31.71
N SER A 298 -24.23 14.51 32.47
CA SER A 298 -23.99 15.04 33.82
C SER A 298 -22.60 15.69 33.91
N ILE A 299 -22.57 16.98 34.28
CA ILE A 299 -21.36 17.77 34.50
C ILE A 299 -21.41 18.27 35.94
N THR A 300 -20.34 18.06 36.70
CA THR A 300 -20.34 18.32 38.16
C THR A 300 -19.51 19.55 38.57
N GLU A 301 -18.71 20.13 37.66
CA GLU A 301 -17.86 21.32 37.91
C GLU A 301 -17.86 22.30 36.70
N ASP A 302 -17.39 23.54 36.90
CA ASP A 302 -17.58 24.68 35.97
C ASP A 302 -16.67 24.61 34.73
N ILE A 303 -17.28 24.61 33.53
CA ILE A 303 -16.54 24.67 32.26
C ILE A 303 -16.47 26.12 31.77
N SER A 304 -15.27 26.71 31.66
CA SER A 304 -15.08 27.99 30.99
C SER A 304 -14.84 27.79 29.48
N LEU A 305 -15.86 28.11 28.67
CA LEU A 305 -15.79 28.06 27.21
C LEU A 305 -15.29 29.39 26.65
N LEU A 306 -14.11 29.41 26.01
CA LEU A 306 -13.60 30.59 25.31
C LEU A 306 -13.79 30.40 23.80
N LEU A 307 -14.81 31.06 23.24
CA LEU A 307 -15.00 31.16 21.79
C LEU A 307 -14.10 32.29 21.26
N PRO A 308 -13.25 32.05 20.24
CA PRO A 308 -12.59 33.15 19.55
C PRO A 308 -13.64 34.01 18.84
N SER A 309 -13.49 35.34 18.95
CA SER A 309 -14.34 36.35 18.33
C SER A 309 -14.34 36.29 16.80
#